data_AF-U2KBZ5-F1
#
_entry.id   AF-U2KBZ5-F1
#
_cell.length_a   1.000
_cell.length_b   1.000
_cell.length_c   1.000
_cell.angle_alpha   90.00
_cell.angle_beta   90.00
_cell.angle_gamma   90.00
#
_symmetry.space_group_name_H-M   'P 1'
#
loop_
_entity.id
_entity.type
_entity.pdbx_description
1 polymer ?
#
loop_
_entity_poly.entity_id
_entity_poly.type
_entity_poly.pdbx_seq_one_letter_code
_entity_poly.pdbx_strand_id
1 'polypeptide(L)'
;MRRTLSILAVGGLLCAPAVLLTGCFGSDKGDTPAAGVSALLAGNTTEDKIDAISPYLDATNDYNRFIVTFDYAITPSLEEMRSGERMTNVTLPHFTDLKKNLEEARANPQTAGVYPDIDAEADAVLAILKDLAPLADKMESYYSSKGYMADNYAAAAQMTAQYLPLYDAFEPAYDKFDAAVTTHFKEVQLARLEDMRKEGRVNAAAFLELNMKVRELADMLDNENIDKAAAEAKITEINELTAKIPDVPALGSYKSSLNRFIGTFRGYVAGQEDGNEVVEDFNDFVRSSQNLDLAELDNKKK
;
A
#
# COMPACT_ATOMS: atom_id res chain seq x y z
N MET A 1 -9.63 3.32 22.94
CA MET A 1 -9.38 2.01 22.32
C MET A 1 -8.16 2.21 21.47
N ARG A 2 -7.03 1.58 21.82
CA ARG A 2 -5.83 1.59 20.98
C ARG A 2 -6.25 0.90 19.69
N ARG A 3 -6.59 1.67 18.66
CA ARG A 3 -6.63 1.14 17.32
C ARG A 3 -5.19 0.71 17.08
N THR A 4 -5.00 -0.59 16.97
CA THR A 4 -3.95 -1.12 16.11
C THR A 4 -4.03 -0.28 14.85
N LEU A 5 -3.15 0.72 14.74
CA LEU A 5 -2.76 1.25 13.46
C LEU A 5 -2.48 0.00 12.66
N SER A 6 -3.35 -0.34 11.71
CA SER A 6 -3.01 -1.31 10.69
C SER A 6 -1.65 -0.82 10.20
N ILE A 7 -0.59 -1.54 10.58
CA ILE A 7 0.72 -1.25 10.07
C ILE A 7 0.61 -1.78 8.66
N LEU A 8 -0.02 -0.99 7.79
CA LEU A 8 0.19 -1.06 6.37
C LEU A 8 1.62 -0.62 6.19
N ALA A 9 2.47 -1.63 6.41
CA ALA A 9 3.88 -1.61 6.19
C ALA A 9 4.03 -1.20 4.73
N VAL A 10 4.29 0.09 4.53
CA VAL A 10 4.19 0.81 3.25
C VAL A 10 4.82 -0.05 2.18
N GLY A 11 3.96 -0.71 1.41
CA GLY A 11 4.32 -1.74 0.46
C GLY A 11 4.78 -1.09 -0.83
N GLY A 12 5.83 -0.26 -0.74
CA GLY A 12 6.47 0.28 -1.93
C GLY A 12 6.89 -0.89 -2.83
N LEU A 13 6.38 -0.81 -4.05
CA LEU A 13 6.26 -1.92 -4.97
C LEU A 13 7.62 -2.42 -5.48
N LEU A 14 7.74 -3.74 -5.66
CA LEU A 14 8.78 -4.39 -6.48
C LEU A 14 8.45 -4.29 -7.99
N CYS A 15 7.76 -3.22 -8.41
CA CYS A 15 7.60 -2.91 -9.82
C CYS A 15 8.81 -2.10 -10.26
N ALA A 16 9.93 -2.80 -10.45
CA ALA A 16 10.83 -2.39 -11.52
C ALA A 16 9.98 -2.46 -12.79
N PRO A 17 9.73 -1.33 -13.49
CA PRO A 17 8.98 -1.37 -14.73
C PRO A 17 9.71 -2.33 -15.65
N ALA A 18 9.01 -3.30 -16.24
CA ALA A 18 9.53 -4.09 -17.33
C ALA A 18 9.67 -3.21 -18.58
N VAL A 19 10.49 -2.15 -18.51
CA VAL A 19 11.06 -1.55 -19.71
C VAL A 19 12.06 -2.58 -20.22
N LEU A 20 11.65 -3.33 -21.24
CA LEU A 20 12.39 -4.06 -22.29
C LEU A 20 11.45 -5.18 -22.76
N LEU A 21 10.62 -4.99 -23.79
CA LEU A 21 11.01 -5.18 -25.19
C LEU A 21 9.97 -4.53 -26.13
N THR A 22 10.11 -3.24 -26.44
CA THR A 22 9.55 -2.66 -27.67
C THR A 22 10.48 -3.04 -28.84
N GLY A 23 10.30 -4.26 -29.34
CA GLY A 23 10.85 -4.67 -30.63
C GLY A 23 10.03 -4.06 -31.76
N CYS A 24 10.65 -3.14 -32.51
CA CYS A 24 10.12 -2.51 -33.71
C CYS A 24 9.50 -3.52 -34.71
N PHE A 25 8.23 -3.31 -35.09
CA PHE A 25 7.77 -3.56 -36.46
C PHE A 25 6.92 -2.38 -36.92
N GLY A 26 7.36 -1.76 -38.02
CA GLY A 26 6.72 -0.61 -38.64
C GLY A 26 5.48 -0.98 -39.46
N SER A 27 4.54 -0.03 -39.42
CA SER A 27 3.65 0.45 -40.50
C SER A 27 3.08 -0.55 -41.51
N ASP A 28 1.74 -0.72 -41.53
CA ASP A 28 0.92 -0.11 -42.59
C ASP A 28 -0.57 0.03 -42.22
N LYS A 29 -1.26 0.98 -42.85
CA LYS A 29 -2.65 1.39 -42.61
C LYS A 29 -3.68 0.31 -43.02
N GLY A 30 -4.76 0.19 -42.24
CA GLY A 30 -6.01 -0.47 -42.66
C GLY A 30 -7.12 -0.36 -41.61
N ASP A 31 -8.16 0.43 -41.89
CA ASP A 31 -9.36 0.56 -41.07
C ASP A 31 -10.19 -0.74 -41.04
N THR A 32 -10.37 -1.35 -39.86
CA THR A 32 -11.57 -2.14 -39.44
C THR A 32 -11.45 -2.52 -37.95
N PRO A 33 -12.56 -2.81 -37.23
CA PRO A 33 -12.64 -2.71 -35.78
C PRO A 33 -11.98 -3.89 -35.07
N ALA A 34 -10.67 -3.80 -34.85
CA ALA A 34 -9.89 -4.75 -34.04
C ALA A 34 -9.88 -4.40 -32.53
N ALA A 35 -10.61 -3.36 -32.11
CA ALA A 35 -10.65 -2.93 -30.71
C ALA A 35 -11.24 -3.99 -29.76
N GLY A 36 -12.08 -4.89 -30.25
CA GLY A 36 -12.69 -5.96 -29.44
C GLY A 36 -11.85 -7.22 -29.29
N VAL A 37 -10.88 -7.46 -30.18
CA VAL A 37 -10.08 -8.71 -30.16
C VAL A 37 -8.70 -8.47 -29.54
N SER A 38 -8.14 -7.26 -29.69
CA SER A 38 -6.94 -6.88 -28.95
C SER A 38 -7.22 -6.68 -27.45
N ALA A 39 -8.42 -6.24 -27.05
CA ALA A 39 -8.82 -6.17 -25.64
C ALA A 39 -9.13 -7.55 -25.01
N LEU A 40 -9.32 -8.60 -25.82
CA LEU A 40 -9.48 -9.97 -25.34
C LEU A 40 -8.14 -10.72 -25.23
N LEU A 41 -7.07 -10.14 -25.78
CA LEU A 41 -5.70 -10.69 -25.77
C LEU A 41 -4.72 -9.82 -24.95
N ALA A 42 -5.02 -8.54 -24.73
CA ALA A 42 -4.39 -7.70 -23.71
C ALA A 42 -5.14 -7.91 -22.40
N GLY A 43 -4.49 -8.50 -21.39
CA GLY A 43 -5.15 -8.82 -20.10
C GLY A 43 -4.95 -10.25 -19.61
N ASN A 44 -4.03 -11.03 -20.19
CA ASN A 44 -3.80 -12.42 -19.78
C ASN A 44 -2.38 -12.71 -19.29
N THR A 45 -1.46 -11.75 -19.39
CA THR A 45 -0.13 -11.92 -18.81
C THR A 45 -0.13 -11.46 -17.35
N THR A 46 0.82 -11.96 -16.56
CA THR A 46 1.03 -11.49 -15.19
C THR A 46 1.38 -9.99 -15.18
N GLU A 47 2.09 -9.48 -16.19
CA GLU A 47 2.40 -8.06 -16.30
C GLU A 47 1.15 -7.21 -16.54
N ASP A 48 0.23 -7.63 -17.41
CA ASP A 48 -1.05 -6.92 -17.61
C ASP A 48 -1.84 -6.82 -16.29
N LYS A 49 -1.79 -7.87 -15.47
CA LYS A 49 -2.44 -7.91 -14.15
C LYS A 49 -1.77 -6.98 -13.13
N ILE A 50 -0.44 -6.85 -13.18
CA ILE A 50 0.34 -5.88 -12.39
C ILE A 50 -0.04 -4.46 -12.79
N ASP A 51 -0.05 -4.16 -14.08
CA ASP A 51 -0.39 -2.84 -14.60
C ASP A 51 -1.84 -2.47 -14.23
N ALA A 52 -2.76 -3.44 -14.32
CA ALA A 52 -4.16 -3.22 -13.99
C ALA A 52 -4.39 -2.88 -12.50
N ILE A 53 -3.68 -3.52 -11.57
CA ILE A 53 -3.85 -3.27 -10.12
C ILE A 53 -3.09 -2.03 -9.64
N SER A 54 -2.05 -1.61 -10.36
CA SER A 54 -1.12 -0.55 -9.92
C SER A 54 -1.81 0.77 -9.53
N PRO A 55 -2.81 1.29 -10.27
CA PRO A 55 -3.49 2.53 -9.86
C PRO A 55 -4.20 2.46 -8.50
N TYR A 56 -4.81 1.33 -8.16
CA TYR A 56 -5.40 1.15 -6.82
C TYR A 56 -4.35 1.02 -5.72
N LEU A 57 -3.22 0.40 -6.06
CA LEU A 57 -2.10 0.25 -5.14
C LEU A 57 -1.39 1.57 -4.87
N ASP A 58 -1.25 2.42 -5.88
CA ASP A 58 -0.73 3.78 -5.72
C ASP A 58 -1.70 4.62 -4.85
N ALA A 59 -3.01 4.53 -5.11
CA ALA A 59 -4.02 5.24 -4.32
C ALA A 59 -4.00 4.84 -2.82
N THR A 60 -3.90 3.55 -2.52
CA THR A 60 -3.79 3.02 -1.15
C THR A 60 -2.46 3.42 -0.51
N ASN A 61 -1.33 3.23 -1.20
CA ASN A 61 -0.02 3.59 -0.69
C ASN A 61 0.13 5.07 -0.36
N ASP A 62 -0.34 5.96 -1.24
CA ASP A 62 -0.27 7.41 -1.01
C ASP A 62 -1.10 7.82 0.21
N TYR A 63 -2.33 7.32 0.30
CA TYR A 63 -3.21 7.61 1.43
C TYR A 63 -2.64 7.06 2.74
N ASN A 64 -2.26 5.78 2.78
CA ASN A 64 -1.75 5.13 3.98
C ASN A 64 -0.43 5.74 4.46
N ARG A 65 0.45 6.14 3.52
CA ARG A 65 1.67 6.88 3.85
C ARG A 65 1.33 8.19 4.57
N PHE A 66 0.32 8.93 4.12
CA PHE A 66 -0.12 10.15 4.78
C PHE A 66 -0.66 9.86 6.18
N ILE A 67 -1.58 8.88 6.30
CA ILE A 67 -2.17 8.49 7.59
C ILE A 67 -1.10 8.14 8.62
N VAL A 68 -0.16 7.25 8.29
CA VAL A 68 0.90 6.84 9.21
C VAL A 68 1.81 8.02 9.59
N THR A 69 2.15 8.88 8.62
CA THR A 69 3.04 10.02 8.87
C THR A 69 2.40 11.06 9.80
N PHE A 70 1.09 11.28 9.68
CA PHE A 70 0.38 12.35 10.39
C PHE A 70 -0.55 11.86 11.50
N ASP A 71 -0.51 10.58 11.85
CA ASP A 71 -1.38 10.00 12.90
C ASP A 71 -1.27 10.75 14.23
N TYR A 72 -0.05 11.20 14.58
CA TYR A 72 0.21 12.00 15.79
C TYR A 72 -0.63 13.28 15.90
N ALA A 73 -1.19 13.78 14.79
CA ALA A 73 -2.04 14.97 14.73
C ALA A 73 -3.49 14.65 14.32
N ILE A 74 -3.68 13.65 13.45
CA ILE A 74 -5.01 13.20 13.01
C ILE A 74 -5.77 12.57 14.19
N THR A 75 -5.14 11.64 14.92
CA THR A 75 -5.79 10.96 16.05
C THR A 75 -6.26 11.94 17.13
N PRO A 76 -5.42 12.88 17.62
CA PRO A 76 -5.89 13.90 18.56
C PRO A 76 -7.02 14.77 18.02
N SER A 77 -6.98 15.18 16.75
CA SER A 77 -8.06 15.97 16.13
C SER A 77 -9.39 15.22 16.17
N LEU A 78 -9.40 13.92 15.89
CA LEU A 78 -10.59 13.08 15.95
C LEU A 78 -11.08 12.87 17.39
N GLU A 79 -10.16 12.71 18.35
CA GLU A 79 -10.50 12.58 19.77
C GLU A 79 -11.12 13.88 20.33
N GLU A 80 -10.55 15.03 20.01
CA GLU A 80 -11.05 16.36 20.38
C GLU A 80 -12.42 16.65 19.77
N MET A 81 -12.64 16.27 18.50
CA MET A 81 -13.97 16.32 17.87
C MET A 81 -15.00 15.50 18.64
N ARG A 82 -14.66 14.27 19.03
CA ARG A 82 -15.56 13.36 19.73
C ARG A 82 -15.82 13.80 21.17
N SER A 83 -14.85 14.43 21.83
CA SER A 83 -15.01 14.98 23.18
C SER A 83 -15.79 16.30 23.20
N GLY A 84 -15.91 16.97 22.04
CA GLY A 84 -16.55 18.28 21.91
C GLY A 84 -15.65 19.42 22.38
N GLU A 85 -14.33 19.20 22.39
CA GLU A 85 -13.35 20.21 22.77
C GLU A 85 -13.34 21.38 21.79
N ARG A 86 -13.07 22.59 22.30
CA ARG A 86 -12.97 23.80 21.49
C ARG A 86 -11.60 23.89 20.83
N MET A 87 -11.43 23.15 19.74
CA MET A 87 -10.19 23.09 18.97
C MET A 87 -9.86 24.43 18.31
N THR A 88 -8.58 24.78 18.17
CA THR A 88 -8.16 25.99 17.41
C THR A 88 -7.52 25.66 16.07
N ASN A 89 -7.30 24.38 15.81
CA ASN A 89 -6.77 23.81 14.60
C ASN A 89 -7.40 22.43 14.38
N VAL A 90 -7.26 21.89 13.19
CA VAL A 90 -7.64 20.51 12.89
C VAL A 90 -6.64 19.95 11.89
N THR A 91 -6.29 18.68 12.04
CA THR A 91 -5.58 17.92 11.01
C THR A 91 -6.46 16.75 10.61
N LEU A 92 -6.78 16.64 9.32
CA LEU A 92 -7.64 15.59 8.79
C LEU A 92 -6.91 14.79 7.70
N PRO A 93 -7.33 13.56 7.40
CA PRO A 93 -6.85 12.83 6.24
C PRO A 93 -7.08 13.58 4.93
N HIS A 94 -6.15 13.43 3.98
CA HIS A 94 -6.26 13.98 2.63
C HIS A 94 -7.29 13.22 1.76
N PHE A 95 -8.57 13.35 2.11
CA PHE A 95 -9.67 12.67 1.41
C PHE A 95 -9.85 13.12 -0.03
N THR A 96 -9.54 14.39 -0.34
CA THR A 96 -9.61 14.92 -1.70
C THR A 96 -8.61 14.24 -2.62
N ASP A 97 -7.39 13.97 -2.14
CA ASP A 97 -6.36 13.25 -2.89
C ASP A 97 -6.75 11.78 -3.10
N LEU A 98 -7.21 11.09 -2.06
CA LEU A 98 -7.70 9.71 -2.18
C LEU A 98 -8.86 9.61 -3.17
N LYS A 99 -9.85 10.51 -3.06
CA LYS A 99 -11.00 10.56 -3.97
C LYS A 99 -10.56 10.70 -5.42
N LYS A 100 -9.64 11.63 -5.69
CA LYS A 100 -9.10 11.87 -7.03
C LYS A 100 -8.39 10.62 -7.56
N ASN A 101 -7.50 10.02 -6.78
CA ASN A 101 -6.72 8.85 -7.20
C ASN A 101 -7.66 7.65 -7.51
N LEU A 102 -8.72 7.45 -6.72
CA LEU A 102 -9.73 6.43 -7.00
C LEU A 102 -10.56 6.74 -8.25
N GLU A 103 -10.97 8.00 -8.47
CA GLU A 103 -11.67 8.40 -9.70
C GLU A 103 -10.80 8.16 -10.95
N GLU A 104 -9.50 8.45 -10.86
CA GLU A 104 -8.53 8.20 -11.93
C GLU A 104 -8.31 6.70 -12.17
N ALA A 105 -8.20 5.89 -11.11
CA ALA A 105 -8.12 4.43 -11.21
C ALA A 105 -9.38 3.83 -11.86
N ARG A 106 -10.58 4.29 -11.45
CA ARG A 106 -11.86 3.86 -12.04
C ARG A 106 -12.04 4.29 -13.49
N ALA A 107 -11.46 5.42 -13.90
CA ALA A 107 -11.51 5.89 -15.27
C ALA A 107 -10.48 5.22 -16.20
N ASN A 108 -9.48 4.53 -15.64
CA ASN A 108 -8.42 3.89 -16.41
C ASN A 108 -8.94 2.60 -17.10
N PRO A 109 -8.96 2.52 -18.44
CA PRO A 109 -9.46 1.34 -19.17
C PRO A 109 -8.61 0.09 -19.00
N GLN A 110 -7.37 0.20 -18.50
CA GLN A 110 -6.51 -0.94 -18.18
C GLN A 110 -6.77 -1.51 -16.78
N THR A 111 -7.47 -0.75 -15.93
CA THR A 111 -7.77 -1.13 -14.54
C THR A 111 -9.24 -1.53 -14.38
N ALA A 112 -10.14 -0.70 -14.90
CA ALA A 112 -11.57 -0.87 -14.73
C ALA A 112 -12.07 -2.19 -15.33
N GLY A 113 -12.78 -2.98 -14.53
CA GLY A 113 -13.36 -4.26 -14.91
C GLY A 113 -12.40 -5.45 -14.80
N VAL A 114 -11.11 -5.24 -14.54
CA VAL A 114 -10.14 -6.33 -14.35
C VAL A 114 -10.31 -7.00 -12.98
N TYR A 115 -10.56 -6.21 -11.94
CA TYR A 115 -10.82 -6.66 -10.57
C TYR A 115 -12.19 -6.15 -10.09
N PRO A 116 -13.31 -6.81 -10.46
CA PRO A 116 -14.66 -6.31 -10.20
C PRO A 116 -15.01 -6.12 -8.73
N ASP A 117 -14.37 -6.85 -7.83
CA ASP A 117 -14.50 -6.71 -6.39
C ASP A 117 -13.76 -5.47 -5.87
N ILE A 118 -12.52 -5.21 -6.32
CA ILE A 118 -11.82 -3.96 -6.00
C ILE A 118 -12.61 -2.76 -6.53
N ASP A 119 -13.11 -2.85 -7.77
CA ASP A 119 -13.95 -1.83 -8.38
C ASP A 119 -15.18 -1.50 -7.52
N ALA A 120 -15.88 -2.53 -7.03
CA ALA A 120 -17.07 -2.36 -6.20
C ALA A 120 -16.75 -1.70 -4.85
N GLU A 121 -15.66 -2.10 -4.19
CA GLU A 121 -15.24 -1.50 -2.92
C GLU A 121 -14.71 -0.07 -3.12
N ALA A 122 -14.01 0.21 -4.22
CA ALA A 122 -13.60 1.57 -4.60
C ALA A 122 -14.82 2.47 -4.83
N ASP A 123 -15.85 1.99 -5.53
CA ASP A 123 -17.11 2.72 -5.75
C ASP A 123 -17.83 2.99 -4.40
N ALA A 124 -17.77 2.06 -3.44
CA ALA A 124 -18.31 2.25 -2.10
C ALA A 124 -17.56 3.34 -1.30
N VAL A 125 -16.23 3.34 -1.37
CA VAL A 125 -15.39 4.40 -0.76
C VAL A 125 -15.67 5.76 -1.41
N LEU A 126 -15.73 5.82 -2.75
CA LEU A 126 -16.03 7.04 -3.51
C LEU A 126 -17.39 7.63 -3.15
N ALA A 127 -18.40 6.78 -2.90
CA ALA A 127 -19.73 7.23 -2.49
C ALA A 127 -19.70 8.02 -1.17
N ILE A 128 -18.84 7.63 -0.23
CA ILE A 128 -18.67 8.33 1.06
C ILE A 128 -17.79 9.57 0.88
N LEU A 129 -16.69 9.44 0.13
CA LEU A 129 -15.76 10.53 -0.14
C LEU A 129 -16.40 11.72 -0.86
N LYS A 130 -17.47 11.48 -1.63
CA LYS A 130 -18.27 12.54 -2.27
C LYS A 130 -18.69 13.64 -1.29
N ASP A 131 -19.10 13.27 -0.08
CA ASP A 131 -19.55 14.21 0.95
C ASP A 131 -18.47 14.47 2.00
N LEU A 132 -17.66 13.45 2.33
CA LEU A 132 -16.61 13.56 3.35
C LEU A 132 -15.47 14.48 2.94
N ALA A 133 -14.96 14.36 1.71
CA ALA A 133 -13.82 15.14 1.23
C ALA A 133 -14.08 16.67 1.25
N PRO A 134 -15.16 17.19 0.62
CA PRO A 134 -15.41 18.64 0.65
C PRO A 134 -15.76 19.16 2.06
N LEU A 135 -16.29 18.31 2.94
CA LEU A 135 -16.54 18.68 4.34
C LEU A 135 -15.22 18.82 5.12
N ALA A 136 -14.26 17.91 4.91
CA ALA A 136 -12.93 17.99 5.51
C ALA A 136 -12.21 19.28 5.08
N ASP A 137 -12.14 19.57 3.77
CA ASP A 137 -11.52 20.80 3.24
C ASP A 137 -12.15 22.07 3.84
N LYS A 138 -13.48 22.04 4.02
CA LYS A 138 -14.23 23.14 4.64
C LYS A 138 -13.87 23.31 6.12
N MET A 139 -13.73 22.22 6.86
CA MET A 139 -13.32 22.24 8.27
C MET A 139 -11.90 22.81 8.41
N GLU A 140 -10.95 22.33 7.60
CA GLU A 140 -9.58 22.86 7.61
C GLU A 140 -9.53 24.36 7.29
N SER A 141 -10.27 24.79 6.27
CA SER A 141 -10.40 26.21 5.90
C SER A 141 -11.00 27.05 7.03
N TYR A 142 -11.99 26.54 7.75
CA TYR A 142 -12.61 27.22 8.88
C TYR A 142 -11.63 27.44 10.04
N TYR A 143 -10.87 26.42 10.42
CA TYR A 143 -9.88 26.57 11.49
C TYR A 143 -8.69 27.43 11.06
N SER A 144 -8.19 27.25 9.84
CA SER A 144 -7.09 28.05 9.27
C SER A 144 -7.43 29.55 9.19
N SER A 145 -8.67 29.89 8.82
CA SER A 145 -9.17 31.26 8.80
C SER A 145 -9.58 31.81 10.17
N LYS A 146 -9.47 31.01 11.24
CA LYS A 146 -9.93 31.33 12.60
C LYS A 146 -11.42 31.68 12.67
N GLY A 147 -12.25 31.04 11.85
CA GLY A 147 -13.70 31.26 11.80
C GLY A 147 -14.39 31.11 13.16
N TYR A 148 -13.83 30.24 14.03
CA TYR A 148 -14.29 30.02 15.40
C TYR A 148 -14.30 31.26 16.30
N MET A 149 -13.46 32.27 16.00
CA MET A 149 -13.47 33.53 16.73
C MET A 149 -14.70 34.39 16.41
N ALA A 150 -15.27 34.23 15.22
CA ALA A 150 -16.39 35.02 14.73
C ALA A 150 -17.76 34.45 15.15
N ASP A 151 -17.88 33.13 15.24
CA ASP A 151 -19.14 32.45 15.49
C ASP A 151 -19.19 31.68 16.82
N ASN A 152 -18.16 31.84 17.67
CA ASN A 152 -18.01 31.12 18.94
C ASN A 152 -18.23 29.61 18.78
N TYR A 153 -17.59 29.02 17.76
CA TYR A 153 -17.59 27.58 17.46
C TYR A 153 -18.93 27.02 16.94
N ALA A 154 -19.88 27.87 16.52
CA ALA A 154 -21.17 27.39 16.03
C ALA A 154 -21.02 26.53 14.76
N ALA A 155 -20.25 26.97 13.75
CA ALA A 155 -20.01 26.19 12.55
C ALA A 155 -19.14 24.96 12.82
N ALA A 156 -18.16 25.05 13.72
CA ALA A 156 -17.38 23.89 14.17
C ALA A 156 -18.28 22.76 14.67
N ALA A 157 -19.23 23.07 15.57
CA ALA A 157 -20.15 22.08 16.11
C ALA A 157 -21.02 21.46 15.01
N GLN A 158 -21.53 22.27 14.07
CA GLN A 158 -22.35 21.79 12.95
C GLN A 158 -21.56 20.89 11.99
N MET A 159 -20.32 21.24 11.66
CA MET A 159 -19.48 20.44 10.75
C MET A 159 -19.02 19.15 11.43
N THR A 160 -18.63 19.20 12.70
CA THR A 160 -18.23 18.01 13.47
C THR A 160 -19.36 16.98 13.54
N ALA A 161 -20.61 17.45 13.75
CA ALA A 161 -21.80 16.58 13.76
C ALA A 161 -22.08 15.90 12.41
N GLN A 162 -21.65 16.50 11.29
CA GLN A 162 -21.75 15.90 9.95
C GLN A 162 -20.55 15.01 9.62
N TYR A 163 -19.36 15.41 10.08
CA TYR A 163 -18.10 14.76 9.77
C TYR A 163 -17.97 13.39 10.44
N LEU A 164 -18.24 13.31 11.75
CA LEU A 164 -18.02 12.07 12.51
C LEU A 164 -18.79 10.87 11.94
N PRO A 165 -20.10 10.96 11.58
CA PRO A 165 -20.80 9.84 10.96
C PRO A 165 -20.24 9.43 9.59
N LEU A 166 -19.78 10.38 8.78
CA LEU A 166 -19.16 10.09 7.48
C LEU A 166 -17.80 9.42 7.66
N TYR A 167 -16.99 9.89 8.61
CA TYR A 167 -15.71 9.27 8.95
C TYR A 167 -15.89 7.86 9.52
N ASP A 168 -16.85 7.67 10.43
CA ASP A 168 -17.18 6.36 11.00
C ASP A 168 -17.69 5.35 9.95
N ALA A 169 -18.31 5.83 8.86
CA ALA A 169 -18.69 5.01 7.73
C ALA A 169 -17.53 4.76 6.75
N PHE A 170 -16.65 5.76 6.58
CA PHE A 170 -15.51 5.69 5.67
C PHE A 170 -14.54 4.59 6.08
N GLU A 171 -14.13 4.52 7.34
CA GLU A 171 -13.10 3.59 7.76
C GLU A 171 -13.39 2.12 7.43
N PRO A 172 -14.54 1.53 7.83
CA PRO A 172 -14.82 0.15 7.48
C PRO A 172 -15.04 -0.08 5.96
N ALA A 173 -15.33 0.97 5.19
CA ALA A 173 -15.39 0.87 3.72
C ALA A 173 -13.98 0.90 3.12
N TYR A 174 -13.11 1.77 3.62
CA TYR A 174 -11.71 1.85 3.23
C TYR A 174 -10.96 0.56 3.57
N ASP A 175 -11.16 0.00 4.77
CA ASP A 175 -10.52 -1.25 5.20
C ASP A 175 -10.86 -2.42 4.26
N LYS A 176 -12.10 -2.48 3.76
CA LYS A 176 -12.51 -3.50 2.78
C LYS A 176 -11.86 -3.31 1.42
N PHE A 177 -11.82 -2.07 0.95
CA PHE A 177 -11.17 -1.71 -0.30
C PHE A 177 -9.66 -2.05 -0.24
N ASP A 178 -8.96 -1.63 0.81
CA ASP A 178 -7.54 -1.91 1.01
C ASP A 178 -7.26 -3.41 1.12
N ALA A 179 -8.09 -4.16 1.86
CA ALA A 179 -7.97 -5.61 1.95
C ALA A 179 -8.15 -6.31 0.60
N ALA A 180 -9.07 -5.85 -0.24
CA ALA A 180 -9.28 -6.39 -1.58
C ALA A 180 -8.05 -6.13 -2.48
N VAL A 181 -7.52 -4.90 -2.47
CA VAL A 181 -6.29 -4.53 -3.20
C VAL A 181 -5.11 -5.39 -2.73
N THR A 182 -4.93 -5.52 -1.41
CA THR A 182 -3.87 -6.33 -0.82
C THR A 182 -3.98 -7.81 -1.22
N THR A 183 -5.20 -8.36 -1.26
CA THR A 183 -5.44 -9.75 -1.64
C THR A 183 -5.02 -10.00 -3.08
N HIS A 184 -5.52 -9.22 -4.04
CA HIS A 184 -5.16 -9.38 -5.45
C HIS A 184 -3.69 -9.08 -5.71
N PHE A 185 -3.10 -8.12 -4.98
CA PHE A 185 -1.66 -7.87 -5.10
C PHE A 185 -0.84 -9.11 -4.69
N LYS A 186 -1.23 -9.79 -3.61
CA LYS A 186 -0.60 -11.06 -3.20
C LYS A 186 -0.76 -12.14 -4.28
N GLU A 187 -1.94 -12.28 -4.88
CA GLU A 187 -2.18 -13.24 -5.98
C GLU A 187 -1.32 -12.96 -7.21
N VAL A 188 -1.21 -11.69 -7.62
CA VAL A 188 -0.38 -11.28 -8.76
C VAL A 188 1.11 -11.53 -8.49
N GLN A 189 1.58 -11.26 -7.27
CA GLN A 189 2.96 -11.54 -6.88
C GLN A 189 3.28 -13.04 -6.86
N LEU A 190 2.32 -13.89 -6.47
CA LEU A 190 2.45 -15.35 -6.57
C LEU A 190 2.53 -15.80 -8.03
N ALA A 191 1.66 -15.28 -8.91
CA ALA A 191 1.72 -15.59 -10.34
C ALA A 191 3.08 -15.19 -10.94
N ARG A 192 3.60 -14.02 -10.56
CA ARG A 192 4.93 -13.54 -11.00
C ARG A 192 6.05 -14.46 -10.54
N LEU A 193 5.98 -14.95 -9.30
CA LEU A 193 6.92 -15.92 -8.77
C LEU A 193 6.90 -17.23 -9.57
N GLU A 194 5.71 -17.73 -9.92
CA GLU A 194 5.58 -18.92 -10.74
C GLU A 194 6.14 -18.73 -12.15
N ASP A 195 5.90 -17.57 -12.76
CA ASP A 195 6.43 -17.27 -14.09
C ASP A 195 7.96 -17.16 -14.09
N MET A 196 8.55 -16.48 -13.09
CA MET A 196 10.02 -16.46 -12.91
C MET A 196 10.61 -17.88 -12.77
N ARG A 197 9.93 -18.77 -12.04
CA ARG A 197 10.35 -20.17 -11.90
C ARG A 197 10.30 -20.92 -13.23
N LYS A 198 9.24 -20.74 -14.04
CA LYS A 198 9.09 -21.34 -15.38
C LYS A 198 10.15 -20.82 -16.36
N GLU A 199 10.50 -19.55 -16.25
CA GLU A 199 11.56 -18.89 -17.04
C GLU A 199 12.98 -19.30 -16.64
N GLY A 200 13.14 -20.06 -15.55
CA GLY A 200 14.45 -20.46 -15.03
C GLY A 200 15.20 -19.35 -14.29
N ARG A 201 14.51 -18.27 -13.89
CA ARG A 201 15.04 -17.14 -13.12
C ARG A 201 15.09 -17.47 -11.62
N VAL A 202 15.94 -18.43 -11.26
CA VAL A 202 15.98 -19.03 -9.92
C VAL A 202 16.30 -18.00 -8.83
N ASN A 203 17.24 -17.09 -9.09
CA ASN A 203 17.67 -16.11 -8.08
C ASN A 203 16.64 -15.00 -7.92
N ALA A 204 16.06 -14.49 -9.01
CA ALA A 204 14.97 -13.51 -8.93
C ALA A 204 13.72 -14.10 -8.25
N ALA A 205 13.37 -15.36 -8.55
CA ALA A 205 12.28 -16.05 -7.88
C ALA A 205 12.54 -16.21 -6.37
N ALA A 206 13.73 -16.67 -5.96
CA ALA A 206 14.09 -16.79 -4.56
C ALA A 206 14.08 -15.43 -3.83
N PHE A 207 14.53 -14.37 -4.50
CA PHE A 207 14.47 -13.01 -3.98
C PHE A 207 13.02 -12.53 -3.81
N LEU A 208 12.16 -12.72 -4.81
CA LEU A 208 10.75 -12.33 -4.73
C LEU A 208 10.04 -13.07 -3.59
N GLU A 209 10.23 -14.39 -3.49
CA GLU A 209 9.70 -15.23 -2.43
C GLU A 209 10.17 -14.77 -1.04
N LEU A 210 11.47 -14.45 -0.89
CA LEU A 210 12.01 -13.91 0.35
C LEU A 210 11.29 -12.63 0.77
N ASN A 211 11.10 -11.67 -0.14
CA ASN A 211 10.42 -10.41 0.16
C ASN A 211 8.96 -10.64 0.57
N MET A 212 8.27 -11.60 -0.05
CA MET A 212 6.91 -11.99 0.37
C MET A 212 6.90 -12.54 1.80
N LYS A 213 7.86 -13.40 2.15
CA LYS A 213 7.98 -13.94 3.51
C LYS A 213 8.30 -12.87 4.55
N VAL A 214 9.14 -11.89 4.22
CA VAL A 214 9.45 -10.76 5.11
C VAL A 214 8.22 -9.88 5.34
N ARG A 215 7.42 -9.60 4.30
CA ARG A 215 6.15 -8.87 4.43
C ARG A 215 5.16 -9.60 5.32
N GLU A 216 4.92 -10.88 5.05
CA GLU A 216 4.06 -11.70 5.89
C GLU A 216 4.57 -11.83 7.36
N LEU A 217 5.86 -11.60 7.64
CA LEU A 217 6.36 -11.48 9.02
C LEU A 217 5.99 -10.12 9.62
N ALA A 218 6.12 -9.03 8.85
CA ALA A 218 5.68 -7.70 9.26
C ALA A 218 4.16 -7.65 9.51
N ASP A 219 3.35 -8.29 8.65
CA ASP A 219 1.88 -8.42 8.82
C ASP A 219 1.51 -9.05 10.18
N MET A 220 2.43 -9.80 10.83
CA MET A 220 2.15 -10.35 12.17
C MET A 220 2.03 -9.26 13.23
N LEU A 221 2.60 -8.06 13.02
CA LEU A 221 2.53 -6.91 13.93
C LEU A 221 1.12 -6.37 14.11
N ASP A 222 0.23 -6.63 13.16
CA ASP A 222 -1.19 -6.24 13.26
C ASP A 222 -1.94 -7.04 14.34
N ASN A 223 -1.37 -8.15 14.81
CA ASN A 223 -1.96 -8.95 15.88
C ASN A 223 -1.56 -8.41 17.26
N GLU A 224 -2.56 -8.12 18.10
CA GLU A 224 -2.33 -7.74 19.51
C GLU A 224 -1.48 -8.76 20.28
N ASN A 225 -1.60 -10.05 19.92
CA ASN A 225 -0.84 -11.15 20.51
C ASN A 225 -0.12 -11.94 19.40
N ILE A 226 1.15 -11.59 19.16
CA ILE A 226 1.99 -12.27 18.18
C ILE A 226 2.32 -13.70 18.65
N ASP A 227 2.02 -14.70 17.82
CA ASP A 227 2.48 -16.07 18.04
C ASP A 227 4.00 -16.14 17.80
N LYS A 228 4.75 -16.25 18.90
CA LYS A 228 6.22 -16.29 18.89
C LYS A 228 6.76 -17.49 18.12
N ALA A 229 6.10 -18.65 18.20
CA ALA A 229 6.56 -19.86 17.53
C ALA A 229 6.33 -19.74 16.02
N ALA A 230 5.18 -19.22 15.60
CA ALA A 230 4.91 -18.95 14.20
C ALA A 230 5.89 -17.91 13.63
N ALA A 231 6.17 -16.84 14.38
CA ALA A 231 7.11 -15.81 13.93
C ALA A 231 8.54 -16.35 13.76
N GLU A 232 9.03 -17.16 14.71
CA GLU A 232 10.36 -17.78 14.61
C GLU A 232 10.45 -18.83 13.50
N ALA A 233 9.39 -19.61 13.26
CA ALA A 233 9.31 -20.51 12.11
C ALA A 233 9.46 -19.72 10.81
N LYS A 234 8.79 -18.57 10.73
CA LYS A 234 8.82 -17.68 9.59
C LYS A 234 10.17 -17.01 9.36
N ILE A 235 10.83 -16.57 10.43
CA ILE A 235 12.21 -16.09 10.39
C ILE A 235 13.17 -17.19 9.91
N THR A 236 12.91 -18.44 10.28
CA THR A 236 13.69 -19.58 9.80
C THR A 236 13.56 -19.75 8.28
N GLU A 237 12.33 -19.72 7.74
CA GLU A 237 12.08 -19.73 6.28
C GLU A 237 12.80 -18.58 5.56
N ILE A 238 12.75 -17.36 6.12
CA ILE A 238 13.43 -16.17 5.61
C ILE A 238 14.95 -16.39 5.54
N ASN A 239 15.55 -16.93 6.61
CA ASN A 239 16.99 -17.20 6.65
C ASN A 239 17.40 -18.29 5.65
N GLU A 240 16.60 -19.35 5.49
CA GLU A 240 16.84 -20.39 4.50
C GLU A 240 16.77 -19.87 3.06
N LEU A 241 15.80 -18.99 2.75
CA LEU A 241 15.71 -18.34 1.45
C LEU A 241 16.87 -17.36 1.22
N THR A 242 17.26 -16.60 2.24
CA THR A 242 18.39 -15.66 2.18
C THR A 242 19.69 -16.38 1.82
N ALA A 243 19.91 -17.60 2.34
CA ALA A 243 21.08 -18.41 2.02
C ALA A 243 21.13 -18.90 0.56
N LYS A 244 19.99 -18.89 -0.16
CA LYS A 244 19.90 -19.30 -1.57
C LYS A 244 20.15 -18.14 -2.55
N ILE A 245 20.07 -16.90 -2.07
CA ILE A 245 20.28 -15.72 -2.91
C ILE A 245 21.79 -15.49 -3.10
N PRO A 246 22.25 -15.14 -4.32
CA PRO A 246 23.67 -14.94 -4.60
C PRO A 246 24.32 -13.91 -3.68
N ASP A 247 25.60 -14.11 -3.39
CA ASP A 247 26.38 -13.13 -2.62
C ASP A 247 27.04 -12.12 -3.56
N VAL A 248 26.29 -11.07 -3.89
CA VAL A 248 26.77 -9.97 -4.73
C VAL A 248 26.77 -8.65 -3.94
N PRO A 249 27.73 -7.73 -4.20
CA PRO A 249 27.80 -6.45 -3.49
C PRO A 249 26.51 -5.63 -3.49
N ALA A 250 25.71 -5.73 -4.56
CA ALA A 250 24.41 -5.06 -4.67
C ALA A 250 23.44 -5.45 -3.55
N LEU A 251 23.54 -6.67 -3.01
CA LEU A 251 22.69 -7.17 -1.94
C LEU A 251 23.21 -6.85 -0.53
N GLY A 252 24.35 -6.14 -0.39
CA GLY A 252 24.93 -5.83 0.92
C GLY A 252 23.98 -5.03 1.82
N SER A 253 23.43 -3.93 1.30
CA SER A 253 22.46 -3.11 2.03
C SER A 253 21.16 -3.87 2.30
N TYR A 254 20.71 -4.68 1.35
CA TYR A 254 19.52 -5.52 1.49
C TYR A 254 19.63 -6.53 2.65
N LYS A 255 20.71 -7.32 2.68
CA LYS A 255 20.96 -8.29 3.74
C LYS A 255 21.13 -7.60 5.11
N SER A 256 21.76 -6.43 5.13
CA SER A 256 21.93 -5.63 6.35
C SER A 256 20.59 -5.15 6.91
N SER A 257 19.74 -4.52 6.09
CA SER A 257 18.42 -4.05 6.50
C SER A 257 17.49 -5.21 6.89
N LEU A 258 17.54 -6.35 6.18
CA LEU A 258 16.80 -7.55 6.55
C LEU A 258 17.16 -8.05 7.95
N ASN A 259 18.47 -8.18 8.24
CA ASN A 259 18.93 -8.62 9.55
C ASN A 259 18.51 -7.65 10.67
N ARG A 260 18.53 -6.34 10.37
CA ARG A 260 18.11 -5.31 11.32
C ARG A 260 16.62 -5.44 11.64
N PHE A 261 15.76 -5.52 10.62
CA PHE A 261 14.32 -5.77 10.78
C PHE A 261 14.02 -7.06 11.56
N ILE A 262 14.68 -8.17 11.26
CA ILE A 262 14.50 -9.43 12.03
C ILE A 262 14.89 -9.23 13.50
N GLY A 263 15.97 -8.49 13.75
CA GLY A 263 16.44 -8.17 15.10
C GLY A 263 15.41 -7.35 15.89
N THR A 264 14.94 -6.24 15.33
CA THR A 264 13.95 -5.39 15.99
C THR A 264 12.59 -6.06 16.12
N PHE A 265 12.16 -6.84 15.12
CA PHE A 265 10.94 -7.65 15.23
C PHE A 265 11.03 -8.63 16.40
N ARG A 266 12.14 -9.35 16.57
CA ARG A 266 12.36 -10.24 17.72
C ARG A 266 12.34 -9.49 19.04
N GLY A 267 13.00 -8.34 19.08
CA GLY A 267 13.03 -7.47 20.26
C GLY A 267 11.63 -7.00 20.65
N TYR A 268 10.81 -6.58 19.69
CA TYR A 268 9.42 -6.19 19.89
C TYR A 268 8.58 -7.36 20.45
N VAL A 269 8.68 -8.55 19.85
CA VAL A 269 8.00 -9.77 20.33
C VAL A 269 8.46 -10.17 21.75
N ALA A 270 9.69 -9.83 22.13
CA ALA A 270 10.22 -10.01 23.48
C ALA A 270 9.82 -8.88 24.46
N GLY A 271 9.18 -7.81 23.98
CA GLY A 271 8.84 -6.62 24.78
C GLY A 271 10.05 -5.72 25.07
N GLN A 272 11.07 -5.76 24.23
CA GLN A 272 12.35 -5.06 24.38
C GLN A 272 12.51 -3.87 23.43
N GLU A 273 11.73 -3.80 22.35
CA GLU A 273 11.79 -2.73 21.34
C GLU A 273 10.41 -2.10 21.13
N ASP A 274 10.40 -0.87 20.63
CA ASP A 274 9.17 -0.16 20.31
C ASP A 274 8.63 -0.55 18.92
N GLY A 275 7.30 -0.58 18.77
CA GLY A 275 6.69 -0.93 17.49
C GLY A 275 7.10 0.01 16.35
N ASN A 276 7.34 1.30 16.65
CA ASN A 276 7.78 2.27 15.65
C ASN A 276 9.17 1.94 15.11
N GLU A 277 10.09 1.44 15.94
CA GLU A 277 11.43 1.04 15.51
C GLU A 277 11.36 -0.15 14.53
N VAL A 278 10.47 -1.11 14.79
CA VAL A 278 10.23 -2.24 13.87
C VAL A 278 9.73 -1.74 12.51
N VAL A 279 8.80 -0.78 12.51
CA VAL A 279 8.24 -0.19 11.29
C VAL A 279 9.30 0.59 10.51
N GLU A 280 10.15 1.35 11.19
CA GLU A 280 11.26 2.06 10.56
C GLU A 280 12.24 1.11 9.86
N ASP A 281 12.64 0.04 10.55
CA ASP A 281 13.55 -0.96 9.99
C ASP A 281 12.94 -1.76 8.85
N PHE A 282 11.65 -2.08 8.95
CA PHE A 282 10.93 -2.69 7.85
C PHE A 282 10.90 -1.77 6.62
N ASN A 283 10.64 -0.47 6.81
CA ASN A 283 10.66 0.50 5.72
C ASN A 283 12.04 0.62 5.07
N ASP A 284 13.12 0.55 5.86
CA ASP A 284 14.48 0.52 5.32
C ASP A 284 14.79 -0.77 4.56
N PHE A 285 14.28 -1.91 5.02
CA PHE A 285 14.31 -3.15 4.25
C PHE A 285 13.60 -2.98 2.91
N VAL A 286 12.37 -2.45 2.90
CA VAL A 286 11.59 -2.21 1.68
C VAL A 286 12.36 -1.31 0.71
N ARG A 287 12.91 -0.17 1.16
CA ARG A 287 13.73 0.72 0.32
C ARG A 287 14.95 0.01 -0.26
N SER A 288 15.64 -0.79 0.55
CA SER A 288 16.81 -1.54 0.08
C SER A 288 16.46 -2.61 -0.96
N SER A 289 15.25 -3.20 -0.87
CA SER A 289 14.76 -4.21 -1.81
C SER A 289 14.41 -3.62 -3.19
N GLN A 290 13.91 -2.39 -3.23
CA GLN A 290 13.50 -1.69 -4.45
C GLN A 290 14.68 -1.25 -5.32
N ASN A 291 15.83 -1.02 -4.71
CA ASN A 291 17.04 -0.57 -5.41
C ASN A 291 17.74 -1.70 -6.19
N LEU A 292 17.18 -2.92 -6.19
CA LEU A 292 17.76 -4.10 -6.81
C LEU A 292 17.13 -4.38 -8.17
N ASP A 293 17.96 -4.53 -9.18
CA ASP A 293 17.53 -5.03 -10.48
C ASP A 293 17.45 -6.57 -10.45
N LEU A 294 16.21 -7.09 -10.52
CA LEU A 294 15.95 -8.53 -10.56
C LEU A 294 16.54 -9.21 -11.80
N ALA A 295 16.77 -8.49 -12.89
CA ALA A 295 17.40 -9.05 -14.09
C ALA A 295 18.89 -9.34 -13.85
N GLU A 296 19.56 -8.56 -13.00
CA GLU A 296 20.98 -8.76 -12.68
C GLU A 296 21.24 -9.98 -11.79
N LEU A 297 20.22 -10.49 -11.09
CA LEU A 297 20.36 -11.62 -10.17
C LEU A 297 20.59 -12.96 -10.89
N ASP A 298 20.02 -13.14 -12.09
CA ASP A 298 20.12 -14.37 -12.86
C ASP A 298 21.13 -14.30 -14.02
N ASN A 299 21.62 -13.09 -14.33
CA ASN A 299 22.66 -12.91 -15.33
C ASN A 299 24.00 -13.47 -14.80
N LYS A 300 24.48 -14.57 -15.42
CA LYS A 300 25.87 -14.98 -15.27
C LYS A 300 26.74 -13.80 -15.74
N LYS A 301 27.52 -13.19 -14.84
CA LYS A 301 28.62 -12.30 -15.24
C LYS A 301 29.40 -13.03 -16.35
N LYS A 302 29.38 -12.47 -17.56
CA LYS A 302 30.26 -12.90 -18.64
C LYS A 302 31.70 -12.50 -18.31
#